data_AF-A0A2T1D8N3-F1
#
_entry.id   AF-A0A2T1D8N3-F1
#
_cell.length_a   1.000
_cell.length_b   1.000
_cell.length_c   1.000
_cell.angle_alpha   90.00
_cell.angle_beta   90.00
_cell.angle_gamma   90.00
#
_symmetry.space_group_name_H-M   'P 1'
#
loop_
_entity.id
_entity.type
_entity.pdbx_description
1 polymer ?
#
loop_
_entity_poly.entity_id
_entity_poly.type
_entity_poly.pdbx_seq_one_letter_code
_entity_poly.pdbx_strand_id
1 'polypeptide(L)'
;MANTTQAIESLAAEIGENVYIDIAKWHLYLRDAHLHTVVAQQLYSMLEKGNLDTDKVEGVLQGISVKLGGGKREVPLADLIPMQCQVHLMDVLEEFQRKM
;
A
#
# COMPACT_ATOMS: atom_id res chain seq x y z
N MET A 1 2.96 -6.72 21.56
CA MET A 1 1.73 -6.13 20.98
C MET A 1 1.91 -4.64 20.67
N ALA A 2 2.39 -3.79 21.60
CA ALA A 2 2.64 -2.37 21.31
C ALA A 2 3.66 -2.12 20.16
N ASN A 3 4.72 -2.94 20.06
CA ASN A 3 5.74 -2.77 19.03
C ASN A 3 5.20 -3.04 17.61
N THR A 4 4.32 -4.02 17.45
CA THR A 4 3.70 -4.37 16.16
C THR A 4 2.77 -3.28 15.66
N THR A 5 1.93 -2.72 16.54
CA THR A 5 1.03 -1.61 16.18
C THR A 5 1.82 -0.39 15.73
N GLN A 6 2.86 -0.02 16.50
CA GLN A 6 3.73 1.11 16.15
C GLN A 6 4.48 0.87 14.83
N ALA A 7 4.95 -0.36 14.56
CA ALA A 7 5.59 -0.70 13.29
C ALA A 7 4.63 -0.58 12.09
N ILE A 8 3.38 -1.05 12.23
CA ILE A 8 2.34 -0.90 11.20
C ILE A 8 2.01 0.57 10.96
N GLU A 9 1.91 1.40 12.01
CA GLU A 9 1.65 2.84 11.89
C GLU A 9 2.79 3.56 11.17
N SER A 10 4.04 3.24 11.50
CA SER A 10 5.22 3.78 10.81
C SER A 10 5.23 3.37 9.33
N LEU A 11 4.98 2.10 9.02
CA LEU A 11 4.88 1.62 7.65
C LEU A 11 3.74 2.33 6.89
N ALA A 12 2.58 2.50 7.53
CA ALA A 12 1.45 3.22 6.95
C ALA A 12 1.80 4.69 6.66
N ALA A 13 2.58 5.33 7.51
CA ALA A 13 3.03 6.70 7.28
C ALA A 13 3.95 6.79 6.03
N GLU A 14 4.93 5.89 5.92
CA GLU A 14 5.84 5.85 4.77
C GLU A 14 5.09 5.54 3.46
N ILE A 15 4.20 4.54 3.45
CA ILE A 15 3.38 4.21 2.28
C ILE A 15 2.46 5.37 1.92
N GLY A 16 1.86 6.01 2.91
CA GLY A 16 0.89 7.09 2.72
C GLY A 16 1.46 8.34 2.05
N GLU A 17 2.75 8.62 2.26
CA GLU A 17 3.45 9.79 1.71
C GLU A 17 4.05 9.55 0.32
N ASN A 18 4.37 8.29 -0.01
CA ASN A 18 5.11 7.96 -1.23
C ASN A 18 4.24 7.32 -2.32
N VAL A 19 3.13 6.68 -1.95
CA VAL A 19 2.25 5.97 -2.88
C VAL A 19 0.98 6.78 -3.11
N TYR A 20 0.57 6.89 -4.37
CA TYR A 20 -0.65 7.58 -4.75
C TYR A 20 -1.45 6.79 -5.80
N ILE A 21 -2.74 7.09 -5.84
CA ILE A 21 -3.66 6.71 -6.90
C ILE A 21 -3.63 7.79 -7.98
N ASP A 22 -3.56 7.38 -9.26
CA ASP A 22 -3.69 8.31 -10.40
C ASP A 22 -5.09 8.23 -11.01
N ILE A 23 -5.81 9.35 -10.98
CA ILE A 23 -7.13 9.48 -11.62
C ILE A 23 -7.17 10.77 -12.40
N ALA A 24 -7.29 10.67 -13.73
CA ALA A 24 -7.38 11.83 -14.62
C ALA A 24 -6.26 12.88 -14.39
N LYS A 25 -5.04 12.41 -14.08
CA LYS A 25 -3.84 13.19 -13.72
C LYS A 25 -3.84 13.80 -12.32
N TRP A 26 -4.79 13.45 -11.46
CA TRP A 26 -4.72 13.77 -10.05
C TRP A 26 -3.94 12.69 -9.32
N HIS A 27 -2.97 13.11 -8.52
CA HIS A 27 -2.24 12.24 -7.62
C HIS A 27 -2.91 12.33 -6.25
N LEU A 28 -3.70 11.32 -5.93
CA LEU A 28 -4.34 11.20 -4.61
C LEU A 28 -3.50 10.24 -3.77
N TYR A 29 -2.70 10.78 -2.85
CA TYR A 29 -1.85 10.00 -1.97
C TYR A 29 -2.67 9.06 -1.09
N LEU A 30 -2.12 7.87 -0.78
CA LEU A 30 -2.84 6.87 0.02
C LEU A 30 -3.14 7.35 1.44
N ARG A 31 -2.37 8.33 1.95
CA ARG A 31 -2.69 9.07 3.17
C ARG A 31 -4.05 9.76 3.07
N ASP A 32 -4.22 10.59 2.04
CA ASP A 32 -5.44 11.38 1.80
C ASP A 32 -6.63 10.51 1.39
N ALA A 33 -6.36 9.39 0.71
CA ALA A 33 -7.39 8.39 0.38
C ALA A 33 -7.80 7.51 1.58
N HIS A 34 -7.13 7.62 2.72
CA HIS A 34 -7.29 6.73 3.89
C HIS A 34 -7.07 5.23 3.58
N LEU A 35 -6.23 4.93 2.58
CA LEU A 35 -5.92 3.55 2.16
C LEU A 35 -4.57 3.05 2.68
N HIS A 36 -3.68 3.95 3.09
CA HIS A 36 -2.34 3.62 3.59
C HIS A 36 -2.35 2.62 4.76
N THR A 37 -3.30 2.73 5.69
CA THR A 37 -3.41 1.82 6.84
C THR A 37 -3.81 0.41 6.44
N VAL A 38 -4.78 0.26 5.53
CA VAL A 38 -5.20 -1.08 5.07
C VAL A 38 -4.11 -1.76 4.26
N VAL A 39 -3.39 -1.00 3.43
CA VAL A 39 -2.24 -1.51 2.67
C VAL A 39 -1.13 -1.96 3.61
N ALA A 40 -0.74 -1.12 4.58
CA ALA A 40 0.31 -1.46 5.54
C ALA A 40 -0.05 -2.71 6.36
N GLN A 41 -1.29 -2.83 6.85
CA GLN A 41 -1.72 -4.01 7.62
C GLN A 41 -1.61 -5.31 6.82
N GLN A 42 -2.03 -5.29 5.56
CA GLN A 42 -2.00 -6.48 4.70
C GLN A 42 -0.56 -6.89 4.36
N LEU A 43 0.29 -5.91 4.04
CA LEU A 43 1.67 -6.16 3.65
C LEU A 43 2.60 -6.48 4.83
N TYR A 44 2.29 -5.96 6.03
CA TYR A 44 3.10 -6.21 7.22
C TYR A 44 3.20 -7.71 7.56
N SER A 45 2.14 -8.46 7.33
CA SER A 45 2.14 -9.93 7.49
C SER A 45 3.13 -10.65 6.57
N MET A 46 3.52 -10.05 5.44
CA MET A 46 4.53 -10.59 4.51
C MET A 46 5.95 -10.19 4.95
N LEU A 47 6.11 -8.98 5.49
CA LEU A 47 7.37 -8.50 6.06
C LEU A 47 7.84 -9.44 7.18
N GLU A 48 6.96 -9.78 8.12
CA GLU A 48 7.27 -10.71 9.22
C GLU A 48 7.66 -12.11 8.74
N LYS A 49 7.15 -12.55 7.59
CA LYS A 49 7.44 -13.88 7.02
C LYS A 49 8.71 -13.90 6.17
N GLY A 50 9.36 -12.77 5.94
CA GLY A 50 10.57 -12.72 5.11
C GLY A 50 10.32 -13.05 3.64
N ASN A 51 9.07 -12.92 3.15
CA ASN A 51 8.66 -13.50 1.87
C ASN A 51 8.14 -12.47 0.85
N LEU A 52 8.67 -11.24 0.95
CA LEU A 52 8.43 -10.15 0.01
C LEU A 52 8.73 -10.61 -1.41
N ASP A 53 7.74 -10.39 -2.28
CA ASP A 53 7.78 -10.80 -3.67
C ASP A 53 6.81 -9.90 -4.44
N THR A 54 7.22 -9.45 -5.62
CA THR A 54 6.44 -8.47 -6.40
C THR A 54 5.06 -8.98 -6.75
N ASP A 55 4.93 -10.23 -7.19
CA ASP A 55 3.64 -10.81 -7.59
C ASP A 55 2.68 -10.91 -6.39
N LYS A 56 3.22 -11.19 -5.19
CA LYS A 56 2.41 -11.21 -3.96
C LYS A 56 1.96 -9.83 -3.52
N VAL A 57 2.85 -8.83 -3.60
CA VAL A 57 2.50 -7.44 -3.28
C VAL A 57 1.42 -6.96 -4.24
N GLU A 58 1.59 -7.21 -5.54
CA GLU A 58 0.57 -6.92 -6.55
C GLU A 58 -0.75 -7.65 -6.25
N GLY A 59 -0.69 -8.92 -5.87
CA GLY A 59 -1.87 -9.70 -5.46
C GLY A 59 -2.61 -9.11 -4.26
N VAL A 60 -1.88 -8.58 -3.27
CA VAL A 60 -2.47 -7.86 -2.13
C VAL A 60 -3.16 -6.58 -2.60
N LEU A 61 -2.51 -5.79 -3.47
CA LEU A 61 -3.10 -4.56 -4.02
C LEU A 61 -4.33 -4.86 -4.89
N GLN A 62 -4.32 -5.95 -5.65
CA GLN A 62 -5.48 -6.42 -6.43
C GLN A 62 -6.66 -6.82 -5.54
N GLY A 63 -6.40 -7.34 -4.34
CA GLY A 63 -7.43 -7.71 -3.37
C GLY A 63 -8.14 -6.52 -2.69
N ILE A 64 -7.59 -5.31 -2.78
CA ILE A 64 -8.15 -4.12 -2.12
C ILE A 64 -9.10 -3.40 -3.09
N SER A 65 -10.41 -3.49 -2.83
CA SER A 65 -11.44 -2.81 -3.63
C SER A 65 -11.59 -1.34 -3.25
N VAL A 66 -11.46 -0.44 -4.24
CA VAL A 66 -11.64 1.00 -4.09
C VAL A 66 -12.96 1.45 -4.73
N LYS A 67 -13.79 2.13 -3.94
CA LYS A 67 -15.10 2.66 -4.39
C LYS A 67 -14.94 3.99 -5.11
N LEU A 68 -15.43 4.06 -6.33
CA LEU A 68 -15.42 5.27 -7.18
C LEU A 68 -16.85 5.78 -7.43
N GLY A 69 -16.97 7.11 -7.63
CA GLY A 69 -18.22 7.76 -8.01
C GLY A 69 -19.37 7.57 -7.01
N GLY A 70 -19.07 7.54 -5.71
CA GLY A 70 -20.05 7.26 -4.65
C GLY A 70 -20.42 5.78 -4.52
N GLY A 71 -19.52 4.87 -4.94
CA GLY A 71 -19.76 3.43 -4.88
C GLY A 71 -20.50 2.84 -6.08
N LYS A 72 -20.69 3.63 -7.16
CA LYS A 72 -21.28 3.12 -8.42
C LYS A 72 -20.37 2.14 -9.14
N ARG A 73 -19.06 2.21 -8.87
CA ARG A 73 -18.04 1.33 -9.40
C ARG A 73 -17.03 0.99 -8.33
N GLU A 74 -16.55 -0.23 -8.36
CA GLU A 74 -15.43 -0.71 -7.57
C GLU A 74 -14.31 -1.12 -8.51
N VAL A 75 -13.09 -0.77 -8.16
CA VAL A 75 -11.87 -1.05 -8.95
C VAL A 75 -10.78 -1.50 -7.98
N PRO A 76 -9.98 -2.53 -8.33
CA PRO A 76 -8.81 -2.92 -7.55
C PRO A 76 -7.83 -1.76 -7.36
N LEU A 77 -7.20 -1.69 -6.19
CA LEU A 77 -6.22 -0.64 -5.89
C LEU A 77 -5.01 -0.72 -6.84
N ALA A 78 -4.58 -1.92 -7.22
CA ALA A 78 -3.49 -2.13 -8.18
C ALA A 78 -3.75 -1.44 -9.53
N ASP A 79 -5.00 -1.40 -10.01
CA ASP A 79 -5.38 -0.76 -11.28
C ASP A 79 -5.34 0.77 -11.21
N LEU A 80 -5.29 1.33 -9.99
CA LEU A 80 -5.31 2.76 -9.72
C LEU A 80 -3.91 3.31 -9.35
N ILE A 81 -2.98 2.45 -8.97
CA ILE A 81 -1.61 2.83 -8.59
C ILE A 81 -0.71 2.77 -9.84
N PRO A 82 -0.02 3.86 -10.22
CA PRO A 82 0.95 3.84 -11.31
C PRO A 82 2.09 2.85 -11.07
N MET A 83 2.61 2.25 -12.14
CA MET A 83 3.73 1.29 -12.07
C MET A 83 4.94 1.83 -11.27
N GLN A 84 5.25 3.12 -11.42
CA GLN A 84 6.35 3.77 -10.68
C GLN A 84 6.12 3.76 -9.16
N CYS A 85 4.87 3.94 -8.72
CA CYS A 85 4.50 3.84 -7.31
C CYS A 85 4.54 2.40 -6.80
N GLN A 86 4.28 1.41 -7.65
CA GLN A 86 4.43 -0.01 -7.26
C GLN A 86 5.90 -0.37 -7.04
N VAL A 87 6.80 0.10 -7.91
CA VAL A 87 8.25 -0.06 -7.72
C VAL A 87 8.70 0.63 -6.44
N HIS A 88 8.29 1.88 -6.24
CA HIS A 88 8.65 2.64 -5.03
C HIS A 88 8.08 2.00 -3.75
N LEU A 89 6.87 1.45 -3.80
CA LEU A 89 6.30 0.69 -2.69
C LEU A 89 7.17 -0.52 -2.36
N MET A 90 7.67 -1.25 -3.37
CA MET A 90 8.57 -2.37 -3.15
C MET A 90 9.87 -1.92 -2.46
N ASP A 91 10.47 -0.81 -2.90
CA ASP A 91 11.67 -0.24 -2.29
C ASP A 91 11.43 0.11 -0.81
N VAL A 92 10.30 0.76 -0.50
CA VAL A 92 9.90 1.08 0.89
C VAL A 92 9.75 -0.19 1.73
N LEU A 93 9.10 -1.23 1.20
CA LEU A 93 8.91 -2.50 1.91
C LEU A 93 10.24 -3.21 2.18
N GLU A 94 11.14 -3.24 1.20
CA GLU A 94 12.47 -3.83 1.35
C GLU A 94 13.32 -3.07 2.37
N GLU A 95 13.32 -1.74 2.31
CA GLU A 95 14.05 -0.91 3.26
C GLU A 95 13.50 -1.09 4.68
N PHE A 96 12.18 -1.12 4.82
CA PHE A 96 11.52 -1.36 6.10
C PHE A 96 11.91 -2.74 6.67
N GLN A 97 11.85 -3.80 5.85
CA GLN A 97 12.23 -5.17 6.27
C GLN A 97 13.69 -5.25 6.74
N ARG A 98 14.61 -4.50 6.13
CA ARG A 98 16.02 -4.47 6.54
C ARG A 98 16.23 -3.76 7.89
N LYS A 99 15.32 -2.87 8.28
CA LYS A 99 15.38 -2.11 9.54
C LYS A 99 14.65 -2.79 10.70
N MET A 100 13.81 -3.79 10.42
CA MET A 100 13.15 -4.65 11.42
C MET A 100 14.13 -5.57 12.12
#